data_AF-A0A1Z9P9G2-F1
#
_entry.id   AF-A0A1Z9P9G2-F1
#
_cell.length_a   1.000
_cell.length_b   1.000
_cell.length_c   1.000
_cell.angle_alpha   90.00
_cell.angle_beta   90.00
_cell.angle_gamma   90.00
#
_symmetry.space_group_name_H-M   'P 1'
#
loop_
_entity.id
_entity.type
_entity.pdbx_description
1 polymer ?
#
loop_
_entity_poly.entity_id
_entity_poly.type
_entity_poly.pdbx_seq_one_letter_code
_entity_poly.pdbx_strand_id
1 'polypeptide(L)' 'MSNIIYIKKDPILVELDNSIDKPSAKKMIAFKYFNNNLALLNEYLDKNNTNNKTKNIKKINKNNLAPKSQLEFSF' A
#
# COMPACT_ATOMS: atom_id res chain seq x y z
N MET A 1 28.09 -0.35 -14.46
CA MET A 1 27.63 0.40 -13.27
C MET A 1 26.22 -0.06 -12.96
N SER A 2 26.02 -0.86 -11.89
CA SER A 2 24.69 -1.39 -11.56
C SER A 2 23.95 -0.43 -10.64
N ASN A 3 22.84 0.14 -11.13
CA ASN A 3 21.92 0.93 -10.31
C ASN A 3 21.07 -0.03 -9.48
N ILE A 4 21.56 -0.40 -8.30
CA ILE A 4 20.80 -1.20 -7.34
C ILE A 4 19.75 -0.28 -6.71
N ILE A 5 18.51 -0.36 -7.19
CA ILE A 5 17.39 0.36 -6.61
C ILE A 5 17.00 -0.38 -5.33
N TYR A 6 17.44 0.13 -4.17
CA TYR A 6 17.02 -0.37 -2.87
C TYR A 6 15.58 0.11 -2.62
N ILE A 7 14.60 -0.70 -3.00
CA ILE A 7 13.21 -0.44 -2.65
C ILE A 7 13.09 -0.74 -1.15
N LYS A 8 13.00 0.31 -0.34
CA LYS A 8 12.77 0.21 1.10
C LYS A 8 11.45 -0.54 1.31
N LYS A 9 11.52 -1.83 1.63
CA LYS A 9 10.34 -2.65 1.93
C LYS A 9 9.80 -2.20 3.28
N ASP A 10 8.48 -2.11 3.42
CA ASP A 10 7.86 -1.66 4.67
C ASP A 10 8.33 -2.54 5.85
N PRO A 11 8.82 -1.94 6.95
CA PRO A 11 9.38 -2.70 8.07
C PRO A 11 8.36 -3.64 8.71
N ILE A 12 7.07 -3.25 8.72
CA ILE A 12 5.96 -4.08 9.21
C ILE A 12 5.82 -5.37 8.40
N LEU A 13 5.96 -5.28 7.06
CA LEU A 13 5.87 -6.44 6.18
C LEU A 13 7.11 -7.33 6.31
N VAL A 14 8.29 -6.74 6.49
CA VAL A 14 9.54 -7.48 6.71
C VAL A 14 9.51 -8.23 8.05
N GLU A 15 9.07 -7.60 9.13
CA GLU A 15 8.90 -8.25 10.43
C GLU A 15 7.92 -9.44 10.34
N LEU A 16 6.82 -9.28 9.62
CA LEU A 16 5.83 -10.35 9.45
C LEU A 16 6.32 -11.49 8.54
N ASP A 17 7.04 -11.17 7.46
CA ASP A 17 7.62 -12.16 6.53
C ASP A 17 8.71 -12.99 7.22
N ASN A 18 9.53 -12.36 8.08
CA ASN A 18 10.62 -13.02 8.80
C ASN A 18 10.16 -13.87 10.00
N SER A 19 8.91 -13.71 10.45
CA SER A 19 8.40 -14.47 11.59
C SER A 19 8.03 -15.91 11.21
N ILE A 20 8.52 -16.87 11.99
CA ILE A 20 8.09 -18.27 11.93
C ILE A 20 6.66 -18.41 12.45
N ASP A 21 6.37 -17.79 13.59
CA ASP A 21 5.03 -17.76 14.20
C ASP A 21 4.26 -16.52 13.73
N LYS A 22 3.54 -16.68 12.63
CA LYS A 22 2.70 -15.64 12.02
C LYS A 22 1.56 -15.17 12.94
N PRO A 23 0.76 -16.04 13.59
CA PRO A 23 -0.33 -15.57 14.45
C PRO A 23 0.17 -14.75 15.65
N SER A 24 1.26 -15.16 16.30
CA SER A 24 1.83 -14.37 17.41
C SER A 24 2.47 -13.08 16.92
N ALA A 25 3.19 -13.10 15.79
CA ALA A 25 3.75 -11.88 15.20
C ALA A 25 2.67 -10.87 14.80
N LYS A 26 1.53 -11.30 14.25
CA LYS A 26 0.40 -10.39 13.97
C LYS A 26 -0.09 -9.68 15.24
N LYS A 27 -0.25 -10.41 16.35
CA LYS A 27 -0.65 -9.81 17.63
C LYS A 27 0.39 -8.80 18.12
N MET A 28 1.68 -9.15 18.05
CA MET A 28 2.77 -8.26 18.44
C MET A 28 2.80 -6.98 17.57
N ILE A 29 2.66 -7.12 16.25
CA ILE A 29 2.65 -6.00 15.31
C ILE A 29 1.43 -5.10 15.54
N ALA A 30 0.25 -5.69 15.75
CA ALA A 30 -0.97 -4.94 16.07
C ALA A 30 -0.79 -4.13 17.35
N PHE A 31 -0.18 -4.72 18.38
CA PHE A 31 0.15 -4.04 19.62
C PHE A 31 1.14 -2.88 19.40
N LYS A 32 2.23 -3.10 18.67
CA LYS A 32 3.28 -2.09 18.42
C LYS A 32 2.81 -0.90 17.57
N TYR A 33 2.09 -1.17 16.49
CA TYR A 33 1.86 -0.17 15.43
C TYR A 33 0.39 0.21 15.21
N PHE A 34 -0.55 -0.61 15.69
CA PHE A 34 -1.99 -0.41 15.44
C PHE A 34 -2.81 -0.25 16.72
N ASN A 35 -2.18 0.14 17.83
CA ASN A 35 -2.85 0.31 19.12
C ASN A 35 -3.66 -0.93 19.54
N ASN A 36 -3.07 -2.11 19.36
CA ASN A 36 -3.69 -3.41 19.60
C ASN A 36 -4.95 -3.70 18.74
N ASN A 37 -5.19 -2.94 17.67
CA ASN A 37 -6.30 -3.17 16.77
C ASN A 37 -5.91 -4.12 15.62
N LEU A 38 -6.34 -5.38 15.75
CA LEU A 38 -6.11 -6.41 14.73
C LEU A 38 -6.87 -6.15 13.41
N ALA A 39 -8.01 -5.46 13.46
CA ALA A 39 -8.79 -5.18 12.24
C ALA A 39 -8.04 -4.20 11.33
N LEU A 40 -7.46 -3.14 11.90
CA LEU A 40 -6.65 -2.18 11.15
C LEU A 40 -5.38 -2.81 10.56
N LEU A 41 -4.73 -3.71 11.31
CA LEU A 41 -3.60 -4.47 10.78
C LEU A 41 -4.02 -5.34 9.59
N ASN A 42 -5.14 -6.04 9.69
CA ASN A 42 -5.62 -6.89 8.59
C ASN A 42 -5.97 -6.04 7.36
N GLU A 43 -6.65 -4.89 7.53
CA GLU A 43 -6.93 -3.97 6.43
C GLU A 43 -5.65 -3.47 5.76
N TYR A 44 -4.63 -3.12 6.54
CA TYR A 44 -3.32 -2.74 6.03
C TYR A 44 -2.66 -3.87 5.23
N LEU A 45 -2.69 -5.11 5.74
CA LEU A 45 -2.12 -6.27 5.05
C LEU A 45 -2.87 -6.58 3.74
N ASP A 46 -4.20 -6.50 3.75
CA ASP A 46 -5.03 -6.76 2.58
C ASP A 46 -4.81 -5.71 1.48
N LYS A 47 -4.67 -4.43 1.86
CA LYS A 47 -4.31 -3.34 0.94
C LYS A 47 -2.94 -3.55 0.30
N ASN A 48 -1.96 -4.03 1.06
CA ASN A 48 -0.63 -4.33 0.53
C ASN A 48 -0.60 -5.60 -0.34
N ASN A 49 -1.42 -6.60 -0.02
CA ASN A 49 -1.53 -7.82 -0.82
C ASN A 49 -2.26 -7.57 -2.14
N THR A 50 -3.28 -6.72 -2.14
CA THR A 50 -4.00 -6.29 -3.35
C THR A 50 -3.11 -5.45 -4.27
N ASN A 51 -2.30 -4.52 -3.73
CA ASN A 51 -1.32 -3.76 -4.53
C ASN A 51 -0.28 -4.63 -5.26
N ASN A 52 0.04 -5.81 -4.71
CA ASN A 52 0.93 -6.78 -5.36
C ASN A 52 0.21 -7.68 -6.38
N LYS A 53 -1.12 -7.82 -6.29
CA LYS A 53 -1.96 -8.60 -7.22
C LYS A 53 -2.54 -7.75 -8.36
N THR A 54 -2.45 -6.42 -8.28
CA THR A 54 -2.98 -5.47 -9.27
C THR A 54 -2.01 -5.14 -10.42
N LYS A 55 -1.19 -6.10 -10.87
CA LYS A 55 -0.66 -6.07 -12.26
C LYS A 55 -1.65 -6.59 -13.30
N ASN A 56 -2.90 -6.84 -12.91
CA ASN A 56 -4.03 -7.05 -13.82
C ASN A 56 -5.15 -6.02 -13.54
N ILE A 57 -4.81 -4.74 -13.41
CA ILE A 57 -5.82 -3.69 -13.50
C ILE A 57 -6.28 -3.64 -14.96
N LYS A 58 -7.47 -4.20 -15.21
CA LYS A 58 -8.25 -3.93 -16.42
C LYS A 58 -8.22 -2.41 -16.67
N LYS A 59 -7.75 -2.01 -17.85
CA LYS A 59 -7.81 -0.63 -18.38
C LYS A 59 -9.12 0.03 -17.95
N ILE A 60 -9.05 0.92 -16.97
CA ILE A 60 -10.11 1.88 -16.74
C ILE A 60 -10.00 2.85 -17.92
N ASN A 61 -10.97 2.81 -18.83
CA ASN A 61 -11.02 3.67 -20.01
C ASN A 61 -10.91 5.15 -19.57
N LYS A 62 -9.77 5.75 -19.90
CA LYS A 62 -9.39 7.15 -19.64
C LYS A 62 -10.13 8.14 -20.56
N ASN A 63 -11.42 7.90 -20.83
CA ASN A 63 -12.13 8.67 -21.87
C ASN A 63 -13.05 9.77 -21.32
N ASN A 64 -13.13 9.97 -20.00
CA ASN A 64 -14.07 10.93 -19.39
C ASN A 64 -13.42 12.08 -18.60
N LEU A 65 -12.16 12.43 -18.88
CA LEU A 65 -11.64 13.74 -18.44
C LEU A 65 -11.77 14.72 -19.61
N ALA A 66 -12.94 15.36 -19.73
CA ALA A 66 -13.04 16.57 -20.53
C ALA A 66 -12.11 17.64 -19.91
N PRO A 67 -11.30 18.33 -20.74
CA PRO A 67 -10.46 19.41 -20.23
C PRO A 67 -11.37 20.50 -19.65
N LYS A 68 -11.21 20.79 -18.35
CA LYS A 68 -11.87 21.95 -17.73
C LYS A 68 -11.18 23.20 -18.27
N SER A 69 -11.93 24.09 -18.92
CA SER A 69 -11.41 25.40 -19.32
C SER A 69 -11.04 26.20 -18.08
N GLN A 70 -9.90 26.86 -18.15
CA GLN A 70 -9.40 27.72 -17.08
C GLN A 70 -10.11 29.07 -17.14
N LEU A 71 -10.39 29.67 -15.98
CA LEU A 71 -11.02 30.99 -15.90
C LEU A 71 -9.98 32.06 -16.31
N GLU A 72 -10.27 32.83 -17.36
CA GLU A 72 -9.45 33.97 -17.74
C GLU A 72 -9.95 35.23 -17.04
N PHE A 73 -9.02 35.99 -16.46
CA PHE A 73 -9.29 37.31 -15.89
C PHE A 73 -8.85 38.37 -16.90
N SER A 74 -9.76 39.31 -17.19
CA SER A 74 -9.45 40.52 -17.95
C SER A 74 -8.90 41.57 -16.99
N PHE A 75 -7.77 42.16 -17.37
CA PHE A 75 -7.22 43.36 -16.75
C PHE A 75 -7.56 44.57 -17.62
#